data_AF-A0SNX8-F1
#
_entry.id   AF-A0SNX8-F1
#
_cell.length_a   1.000
_cell.length_b   1.000
_cell.length_c   1.000
_cell.angle_alpha   90.00
_cell.angle_beta   90.00
_cell.angle_gamma   90.00
#
_symmetry.space_group_name_H-M   'P 1'
#
loop_
_entity.id
_entity.type
_entity.pdbx_description
1 polymer ?
#
loop_
_entity_poly.entity_id
_entity_poly.type
_entity_poly.pdbx_seq_one_letter_code
_entity_poly.pdbx_strand_id
1 'polypeptide(L)'
;EVMRKLIPTHVVFNGKVGSLTGKNAMTAKVGETVMIVHSQANRDTRPHLIGGHGDYVWETGKFINPPQKDLETWFIRGGSAGAALYT
;
A
#
# COMPACT_ATOMS: atom_id res chain seq x y z
N GLU A 1 -6.76 -24.50 12.11
CA GLU A 1 -5.48 -24.58 12.84
C GLU A 1 -4.47 -23.50 12.39
N VAL A 2 -4.18 -23.37 11.09
CA VAL A 2 -3.17 -22.42 10.56
C VAL A 2 -3.38 -20.96 11.01
N MET A 3 -4.61 -20.44 10.90
CA MET A 3 -4.92 -19.04 11.27
C MET A 3 -4.62 -18.72 12.75
N ARG A 4 -4.79 -19.69 13.66
CA ARG A 4 -4.59 -19.48 15.11
C ARG A 4 -3.13 -19.23 15.47
N LYS A 5 -2.18 -19.60 14.60
CA LYS A 5 -0.75 -19.34 14.77
C LYS A 5 -0.39 -17.89 14.46
N LEU A 6 -1.28 -17.13 13.79
CA LEU A 6 -1.06 -15.75 13.35
C LEU A 6 0.14 -15.55 12.39
N ILE A 7 0.69 -16.66 11.87
CA ILE A 7 1.79 -16.67 10.92
C ILE A 7 1.19 -17.01 9.54
N PRO A 8 1.07 -16.01 8.63
CA PRO A 8 0.60 -16.30 7.28
C PRO A 8 1.65 -17.15 6.56
N THR A 9 1.20 -18.16 5.81
CA THR A 9 2.10 -18.90 4.91
C THR A 9 2.43 -18.10 3.66
N HIS A 10 1.55 -17.18 3.27
CA HIS A 10 1.72 -16.29 2.13
C HIS A 10 1.11 -14.92 2.44
N VAL A 11 1.77 -13.86 1.98
CA VAL A 11 1.24 -12.50 1.93
C VAL A 11 1.48 -12.00 0.51
N VAL A 12 0.41 -11.73 -0.22
CA VAL A 12 0.47 -11.44 -1.66
C VAL A 12 -0.37 -10.23 -1.99
N PHE A 13 0.08 -9.44 -2.95
CA PHE A 13 -0.78 -8.47 -3.62
C PHE A 13 -1.62 -9.17 -4.68
N ASN A 14 -2.84 -8.69 -4.90
CA ASN A 14 -3.74 -9.07 -6.00
C ASN A 14 -3.83 -10.60 -6.26
N GLY A 15 -3.90 -11.40 -5.19
CA GLY A 15 -4.28 -12.81 -5.25
C GLY A 15 -3.17 -13.84 -5.48
N LYS A 16 -1.94 -13.45 -5.87
CA LYS A 16 -0.80 -14.38 -6.01
C LYS A 16 0.57 -13.72 -5.96
N VAL A 17 1.61 -14.51 -5.70
CA VAL A 17 3.02 -14.06 -5.79
C VAL A 17 3.31 -13.55 -7.21
N GLY A 18 3.92 -12.36 -7.31
CA GLY A 18 4.28 -11.75 -8.60
C GLY A 18 3.11 -11.23 -9.44
N SER A 19 1.90 -11.09 -8.88
CA SER A 19 0.70 -10.62 -9.59
C SER A 19 0.89 -9.26 -10.30
N LEU A 20 1.63 -8.35 -9.68
CA LEU A 20 1.93 -6.99 -10.15
C LEU A 20 3.35 -6.85 -10.71
N THR A 21 3.86 -7.87 -11.40
CA THR A 21 5.23 -7.89 -11.95
C THR A 21 5.26 -8.30 -13.43
N GLY A 22 6.41 -8.11 -14.08
CA GLY A 22 6.62 -8.49 -15.48
C GLY A 22 5.64 -7.75 -16.40
N LYS A 23 4.92 -8.50 -17.24
CA LYS A 23 3.92 -7.93 -18.15
C LYS A 23 2.72 -7.26 -17.44
N ASN A 24 2.54 -7.51 -16.15
CA ASN A 24 1.48 -6.91 -15.32
C ASN A 24 2.02 -5.84 -14.37
N ALA A 25 3.27 -5.40 -14.56
CA ALA A 25 3.84 -4.34 -13.74
C ALA A 25 2.99 -3.07 -13.86
N MET A 26 2.83 -2.37 -12.73
CA MET A 26 2.23 -1.04 -12.73
C MET A 26 3.14 -0.08 -13.49
N THR A 27 2.55 0.81 -14.29
CA THR A 27 3.27 1.77 -15.13
C THR A 27 2.85 3.18 -14.79
N ALA A 28 3.79 4.11 -14.85
CA ALA A 28 3.55 5.56 -14.82
C ALA A 28 4.60 6.24 -15.70
N LYS A 29 4.39 7.51 -16.02
CA LYS A 29 5.39 8.35 -16.69
C LYS A 29 5.99 9.34 -15.69
N VAL A 30 7.20 9.83 -15.98
CA VAL A 30 7.80 10.91 -15.18
C VAL A 30 6.88 12.14 -15.21
N GLY A 31 6.55 12.67 -14.03
CA GLY A 31 5.63 13.79 -13.87
C GLY A 31 4.14 13.40 -13.85
N GLU A 32 3.81 12.11 -13.95
CA GLU A 32 2.45 11.62 -13.76
C GLU A 32 2.18 11.38 -12.27
N THR A 33 1.17 12.04 -11.73
CA THR A 33 0.70 11.75 -10.37
C THR A 33 -0.18 10.51 -10.35
N VAL A 34 0.21 9.50 -9.57
CA VAL A 34 -0.55 8.28 -9.34
C VAL A 34 -1.15 8.23 -7.93
N MET A 35 -2.35 7.68 -7.81
CA MET A 35 -2.94 7.34 -6.51
C MET A 35 -2.84 5.83 -6.26
N ILE A 36 -2.14 5.46 -5.20
CA ILE A 36 -1.98 4.07 -4.76
C ILE A 36 -2.94 3.84 -3.60
N VAL A 37 -4.02 3.09 -3.85
CA VAL A 37 -4.93 2.62 -2.80
C VAL A 37 -4.44 1.26 -2.30
N HIS A 38 -4.21 1.14 -1.00
CA HIS A 38 -3.74 -0.09 -0.37
C HIS A 38 -4.72 -0.53 0.72
N SER A 39 -5.25 -1.75 0.60
CA SER A 39 -6.16 -2.32 1.59
C SER A 39 -5.54 -3.56 2.25
N GLN A 40 -5.79 -3.70 3.55
CA GLN A 40 -5.47 -4.91 4.30
C GLN A 40 -6.59 -5.15 5.31
N ALA A 41 -7.40 -6.19 5.07
CA ALA A 41 -8.60 -6.44 5.84
C ALA A 41 -8.39 -7.10 7.22
N ASN A 42 -7.23 -7.70 7.49
CA ASN A 42 -7.05 -8.58 8.65
C ASN A 42 -5.76 -8.33 9.45
N ARG A 43 -4.70 -7.81 8.82
CA ARG A 43 -3.39 -7.68 9.46
C ARG A 43 -2.70 -6.40 9.00
N ASP A 44 -1.94 -5.80 9.89
CA ASP A 44 -1.17 -4.62 9.55
C ASP A 44 -0.16 -4.88 8.42
N THR A 45 0.05 -3.86 7.61
CA THR A 45 1.07 -3.79 6.56
C THR A 45 1.68 -2.39 6.53
N ARG A 46 2.89 -2.29 5.98
CA ARG A 46 3.66 -1.06 5.91
C ARG A 46 4.13 -0.80 4.48
N PRO A 47 3.26 -0.24 3.60
CA PRO A 47 3.62 0.02 2.22
C PRO A 47 4.78 1.00 2.12
N HIS A 48 5.63 0.78 1.12
CA HIS A 48 6.82 1.57 0.83
C HIS A 48 7.03 1.58 -0.70
N LEU A 49 7.39 2.73 -1.26
CA LEU A 49 7.78 2.86 -2.66
C LEU A 49 9.30 2.97 -2.75
N ILE A 50 9.96 1.89 -3.16
CA ILE A 50 11.43 1.86 -3.24
C ILE A 50 11.91 2.92 -4.24
N GLY A 51 12.73 3.86 -3.78
CA GLY A 51 13.28 4.95 -4.59
C GLY A 51 12.34 6.15 -4.77
N GLY A 52 11.17 6.15 -4.10
CA GLY A 52 10.22 7.27 -4.08
C GLY A 52 9.71 7.54 -2.67
N HIS A 53 8.60 8.25 -2.56
CA HIS A 53 7.94 8.59 -1.29
C HIS A 53 6.41 8.56 -1.46
N GLY A 54 5.68 8.74 -0.37
CA GLY A 54 4.30 9.20 -0.43
C GLY A 54 4.26 10.72 -0.25
N ASP A 55 4.10 11.47 -1.34
CA ASP A 55 4.05 12.93 -1.34
C ASP A 55 2.89 13.42 -0.46
N TYR A 56 1.76 12.72 -0.54
CA TYR A 56 0.58 12.92 0.31
C TYR A 56 0.00 11.57 0.70
N VAL A 57 -0.09 11.29 2.00
CA VAL A 57 -0.53 9.99 2.51
C VAL A 57 -1.65 10.15 3.53
N TRP A 58 -2.77 9.47 3.25
CA TRP A 58 -3.84 9.20 4.19
C TRP A 58 -3.71 7.76 4.69
N GLU A 59 -2.81 7.50 5.63
CA GLU A 59 -2.54 6.14 6.10
C GLU A 59 -3.77 5.47 6.75
N THR A 60 -4.67 6.28 7.32
CA THR A 60 -5.96 5.83 7.89
C THR A 60 -7.12 5.88 6.89
N GLY A 61 -6.88 6.36 5.67
CA GLY A 61 -7.85 6.40 4.56
C GLY A 61 -9.10 7.24 4.83
N LYS A 62 -8.93 8.44 5.40
CA LYS A 62 -10.02 9.39 5.66
C LYS A 62 -9.66 10.75 5.06
N PHE A 63 -10.25 11.09 3.91
CA PHE A 63 -9.86 12.28 3.14
C PHE A 63 -10.23 13.61 3.79
N ILE A 64 -11.15 13.64 4.76
CA ILE A 64 -11.44 14.84 5.53
C ILE A 64 -10.28 15.22 6.46
N ASN A 65 -9.45 14.25 6.84
CA ASN A 65 -8.25 14.52 7.63
C ASN A 65 -7.12 14.97 6.69
N PRO A 66 -6.26 15.90 7.12
CA PRO A 66 -5.11 16.28 6.31
C PRO A 66 -4.16 15.08 6.12
N PRO A 67 -3.60 14.91 4.91
CA PRO A 67 -2.57 13.90 4.68
C PRO A 67 -1.27 14.28 5.39
N GLN A 68 -0.46 13.26 5.71
CA GLN A 68 0.96 13.47 5.97
C GLN A 68 1.71 13.59 4.65
N LYS A 69 2.89 14.22 4.67
CA LYS A 69 3.72 14.42 3.49
C LYS A 69 5.07 13.73 3.65
N ASP A 70 5.72 13.47 2.53
CA ASP A 70 7.11 13.02 2.44
C ASP A 70 7.40 11.72 3.21
N LEU A 71 6.39 10.85 3.33
CA LEU A 71 6.56 9.58 4.06
C LEU A 71 7.35 8.59 3.21
N GLU A 72 8.45 8.08 3.76
CA GLU A 72 9.18 6.94 3.19
C GLU A 72 8.32 5.66 3.21
N THR A 73 7.62 5.42 4.32
CA THR A 73 6.83 4.23 4.60
C THR A 73 5.63 4.66 5.43
N TRP A 74 4.45 4.09 5.18
CA TRP A 74 3.23 4.40 5.95
C TRP A 74 2.56 3.15 6.50
N PHE A 75 1.64 3.32 7.44
CA PHE A 75 1.06 2.18 8.17
C PHE A 75 -0.42 1.99 7.87
N ILE A 76 -0.74 0.88 7.19
CA ILE A 76 -2.13 0.45 6.98
C ILE A 76 -2.49 -0.56 8.06
N ARG A 77 -3.39 -0.16 8.96
CA ARG A 77 -3.92 -1.02 10.02
C ARG A 77 -4.76 -2.14 9.42
N GLY A 78 -4.69 -3.34 9.99
CA GLY A 78 -5.58 -4.44 9.65
C GLY A 78 -7.04 -4.01 9.80
N GLY A 79 -7.87 -4.28 8.80
CA GLY A 79 -9.27 -3.84 8.74
C GLY A 79 -9.45 -2.45 8.13
N SER A 80 -8.46 -1.91 7.44
CA SER A 80 -8.53 -0.58 6.82
C SER A 80 -7.97 -0.55 5.41
N ALA A 81 -8.23 0.57 4.74
CA ALA A 81 -7.55 0.97 3.51
C ALA A 81 -6.99 2.37 3.71
N GLY A 82 -5.86 2.64 3.05
CA GLY A 82 -5.27 3.97 2.96
C GLY A 82 -4.94 4.32 1.52
N ALA A 83 -4.54 5.56 1.30
CA ALA A 83 -4.19 6.08 -0.02
C ALA A 83 -2.93 6.94 0.05
N ALA A 84 -2.09 6.83 -0.98
CA ALA A 84 -0.92 7.68 -1.18
C ALA A 84 -0.92 8.28 -2.59
N LEU A 85 -0.53 9.54 -2.72
CA LEU A 85 -0.18 10.17 -3.98
C LEU A 85 1.34 10.20 -4.14
N TYR A 86 1.80 10.00 -5.37
CA TYR A 86 3.21 10.12 -5.77
C TYR A 86 3.30 10.65 -7.21
N THR A 87 4.26 11.52 -7.51
CA THR A 87 4.47 12.15 -8.83
C THR A 87 5.85 11.87 -9.43
#